data_AF-A0A1G9Q5E8-F1
#
_entry.id   AF-A0A1G9Q5E8-F1
#
_cell.length_a   1.000
_cell.length_b   1.000
_cell.length_c   1.000
_cell.angle_alpha   90.00
_cell.angle_beta   90.00
_cell.angle_gamma   90.00
#
_symmetry.space_group_name_H-M   'P 1'
#
loop_
_entity.id
_entity.type
_entity.pdbx_description
1 polymer ?
#
loop_
_entity_poly.entity_id
_entity_poly.type
_entity_poly.pdbx_seq_one_letter_code
_entity_poly.pdbx_strand_id
1 'polypeptide(L)'
;MTIGLLLGLAALALVDSTSFGTLIIPLYLVLALDRPRTWRLTVYLATVSAFYFLVGVALMLGVGVVMDAFGEVLQSRPAYVAQLVAGVALIVLSYRLDPKWRAKRGKPELKLQPRVGGPATMVMLGLTAAVLEVATMVPYLAAIGLMTTSGLVAAQWLPALAAYTLVMILPILVIIGLRAAAGERLEPRLERLRRWLSKHSASAASWAVAIVGILLIRDAVTYLFSQPT
;
A
#
# COMPACT_ATOMS: atom_id res chain seq x y z
N MET A 1 13.66 21.74 -0.07
CA MET A 1 13.66 20.34 0.41
C MET A 1 15.04 19.99 0.93
N THR A 2 15.13 19.36 2.10
CA THR A 2 16.41 18.91 2.66
C THR A 2 16.82 17.56 2.06
N ILE A 3 18.13 17.28 2.03
CA ILE A 3 18.66 15.98 1.58
C ILE A 3 18.12 14.84 2.45
N GLY A 4 18.00 15.06 3.76
CA GLY A 4 17.44 14.08 4.69
C GLY A 4 16.00 13.67 4.34
N LEU A 5 15.15 14.63 3.96
CA LEU A 5 13.79 14.33 3.51
C LEU A 5 13.78 13.53 2.21
N LEU A 6 14.61 13.89 1.24
CA LEU A 6 14.72 13.14 -0.03
C LEU A 6 15.17 11.69 0.19
N LEU A 7 16.16 11.49 1.06
CA LEU A 7 16.63 10.14 1.41
C LEU A 7 15.57 9.35 2.18
N GLY A 8 14.85 10.00 3.10
CA GLY A 8 13.74 9.37 3.83
C GLY A 8 12.61 8.94 2.88
N LEU A 9 12.22 9.80 1.95
CA LEU A 9 11.21 9.48 0.92
C LEU A 9 11.68 8.37 0.00
N ALA A 10 12.94 8.38 -0.43
CA ALA A 10 13.50 7.31 -1.26
C ALA A 10 13.53 5.97 -0.51
N ALA A 11 13.94 5.96 0.76
CA ALA A 11 13.93 4.75 1.58
C ALA A 11 12.52 4.21 1.77
N LEU A 12 11.54 5.06 2.10
CA LEU A 12 10.14 4.68 2.21
C LEU A 12 9.58 4.15 0.89
N ALA A 13 9.87 4.81 -0.22
CA ALA A 13 9.45 4.38 -1.55
C ALA A 13 10.05 3.02 -1.93
N LEU A 14 11.31 2.76 -1.56
CA LEU A 14 11.94 1.45 -1.78
C LEU A 14 11.26 0.36 -0.95
N VAL A 15 10.98 0.63 0.31
CA VAL A 15 10.22 -0.30 1.17
C VAL A 15 8.85 -0.58 0.56
N ASP A 16 8.13 0.46 0.12
CA ASP A 16 6.81 0.33 -0.50
C ASP A 16 6.85 -0.39 -1.87
N SER A 17 7.93 -0.20 -2.64
CA SER A 17 8.15 -0.87 -3.92
C SER A 17 8.36 -2.39 -3.79
N THR A 18 8.79 -2.83 -2.61
CA THR A 18 8.94 -4.27 -2.26
C THR A 18 7.74 -4.83 -1.53
N SER A 19 6.70 -4.01 -1.32
CA SER A 19 5.43 -4.44 -0.75
C SER A 19 4.83 -5.57 -1.58
N PHE A 20 4.28 -6.56 -0.89
CA PHE A 20 3.67 -7.72 -1.53
C PHE A 20 2.45 -7.32 -2.38
N GLY A 21 1.72 -6.27 -2.03
CA GLY A 21 0.57 -5.81 -2.81
C GLY A 21 0.98 -5.33 -4.20
N THR A 22 1.90 -4.36 -4.24
CA THR A 22 2.33 -3.66 -5.45
C THR A 22 3.04 -4.57 -6.45
N LEU A 23 3.60 -5.70 -6.00
CA LEU A 23 4.30 -6.66 -6.86
C LEU A 23 3.48 -7.91 -7.21
N ILE A 24 2.59 -8.42 -6.34
CA ILE A 24 1.94 -9.73 -6.59
C ILE A 24 0.97 -9.68 -7.75
N ILE A 25 0.08 -8.68 -7.79
CA ILE A 25 -0.93 -8.59 -8.85
C ILE A 25 -0.25 -8.35 -10.20
N PRO A 26 0.70 -7.40 -10.33
CA PRO A 26 1.40 -7.21 -11.59
C PRO A 26 2.25 -8.40 -12.00
N LEU A 27 2.94 -9.07 -11.07
CA LEU A 27 3.72 -10.27 -11.38
C LEU A 27 2.83 -11.44 -11.81
N TYR A 28 1.65 -11.60 -11.19
CA TYR A 28 0.64 -12.55 -11.65
C TYR A 28 0.21 -12.24 -13.08
N LEU A 29 -0.09 -10.97 -13.36
CA LEU A 29 -0.49 -10.54 -14.70
C LEU A 29 0.63 -10.75 -15.71
N VAL A 30 1.89 -10.46 -15.37
CA VAL A 30 3.05 -10.72 -16.24
C VAL A 30 3.13 -12.21 -16.59
N LEU A 31 2.96 -13.11 -15.63
CA LEU A 31 3.04 -14.56 -15.85
C LEU A 31 1.79 -15.15 -16.53
N ALA A 32 0.61 -14.58 -16.29
CA ALA A 32 -0.65 -15.06 -16.85
C ALA A 32 -0.95 -14.47 -18.24
N LEU A 33 -0.27 -13.39 -18.64
CA LEU A 33 -0.42 -12.75 -19.93
C LEU A 33 0.74 -13.17 -20.86
N ASP A 34 0.40 -13.84 -21.96
CA ASP A 34 1.33 -14.09 -23.06
C ASP A 34 1.83 -12.77 -23.68
N ARG A 35 2.98 -12.86 -24.36
CA ARG A 35 3.78 -11.74 -24.89
C ARG A 35 3.04 -10.61 -25.65
N PRO A 36 1.90 -10.78 -26.36
CA PRO A 36 1.30 -9.67 -27.10
C PRO A 36 0.47 -8.68 -26.25
N ARG A 37 0.43 -8.77 -24.90
CA ARG A 37 -0.45 -7.93 -24.06
C ARG A 37 0.26 -6.88 -23.19
N THR A 38 1.48 -6.46 -23.56
CA THR A 38 2.25 -5.38 -22.90
C THR A 38 1.40 -4.13 -22.63
N TRP A 39 0.54 -3.74 -23.58
CA TRP A 39 -0.32 -2.57 -23.43
C TRP A 39 -1.31 -2.65 -22.25
N ARG A 40 -1.85 -3.85 -21.96
CA ARG A 40 -2.82 -4.05 -20.85
C ARG A 40 -2.14 -3.88 -19.50
N LEU A 41 -0.88 -4.32 -19.42
CA LEU A 41 -0.06 -4.14 -18.24
C LEU A 41 0.30 -2.67 -18.06
N THR A 42 0.60 -1.95 -19.14
CA THR A 42 0.80 -0.49 -19.11
C THR A 42 -0.45 0.24 -18.62
N VAL A 43 -1.66 -0.12 -19.09
CA VAL A 43 -2.92 0.49 -18.60
C VAL A 43 -3.14 0.21 -17.11
N TYR A 44 -2.90 -1.03 -16.67
CA TYR A 44 -2.98 -1.37 -15.26
C TYR A 44 -2.01 -0.52 -14.43
N LEU A 45 -0.73 -0.46 -14.83
CA LEU A 45 0.29 0.30 -14.10
C LEU A 45 -0.02 1.79 -14.09
N ALA A 46 -0.41 2.36 -15.23
CA ALA A 46 -0.82 3.76 -15.34
C ALA A 46 -2.02 4.07 -14.44
N THR A 47 -3.01 3.15 -14.36
CA THR A 47 -4.19 3.31 -13.50
C THR A 47 -3.80 3.29 -12.02
N VAL A 48 -2.98 2.33 -11.61
CA VAL A 48 -2.51 2.21 -10.23
C VAL A 48 -1.67 3.43 -9.83
N SER A 49 -0.71 3.84 -10.68
CA SER A 49 0.10 5.04 -10.43
C SER A 49 -0.73 6.32 -10.37
N ALA A 50 -1.66 6.51 -11.31
CA ALA A 50 -2.53 7.69 -11.31
C ALA A 50 -3.43 7.70 -10.08
N PHE A 51 -4.02 6.57 -9.72
CA PHE A 51 -4.83 6.45 -8.51
C PHE A 51 -4.03 6.80 -7.27
N TYR A 52 -2.84 6.22 -7.10
CA TYR A 52 -1.99 6.53 -5.96
C TYR A 52 -1.58 7.99 -5.90
N PHE A 53 -1.16 8.55 -7.03
CA PHE A 53 -0.81 9.96 -7.10
C PHE A 53 -2.01 10.85 -6.71
N LEU A 54 -3.21 10.57 -7.22
CA LEU A 54 -4.43 11.31 -6.89
C LEU A 54 -4.82 11.17 -5.42
N VAL A 55 -4.70 9.98 -4.83
CA VAL A 55 -4.91 9.76 -3.40
C VAL A 55 -3.92 10.58 -2.58
N GLY A 56 -2.63 10.56 -2.93
CA GLY A 56 -1.63 11.37 -2.24
C GLY A 56 -1.88 12.86 -2.35
N VAL A 57 -2.29 13.35 -3.54
CA VAL A 57 -2.71 14.74 -3.73
C VAL A 57 -3.91 15.07 -2.84
N ALA A 58 -4.93 14.20 -2.83
CA ALA A 58 -6.11 14.37 -1.99
C ALA A 58 -5.75 14.37 -0.50
N LEU A 59 -4.80 13.54 -0.06
CA LEU A 59 -4.31 13.55 1.32
C LEU A 59 -3.50 14.82 1.64
N MET A 60 -2.57 15.22 0.78
CA MET A 60 -1.75 16.44 0.97
C MET A 60 -2.61 17.71 1.05
N LEU A 61 -3.68 17.79 0.24
CA LEU A 61 -4.61 18.91 0.25
C LEU A 61 -5.67 18.78 1.36
N GLY A 62 -6.12 17.55 1.60
CA GLY A 62 -7.25 17.26 2.50
C GLY A 62 -6.88 17.24 3.97
N VAL A 63 -5.63 16.91 4.33
CA VAL A 63 -5.20 16.90 5.75
C VAL A 63 -5.43 18.25 6.41
N GLY A 64 -5.07 19.35 5.77
CA GLY A 64 -5.31 20.70 6.30
C GLY A 64 -6.81 20.99 6.46
N VAL A 65 -7.59 20.77 5.41
CA VAL A 65 -9.05 21.02 5.41
C VAL A 65 -9.78 20.17 6.45
N VAL A 66 -9.41 18.90 6.61
CA VAL A 66 -10.02 18.01 7.60
C VAL A 66 -9.63 18.41 9.01
N MET A 67 -8.38 18.79 9.25
CA MET A 67 -7.94 19.28 10.57
C MET A 67 -8.62 20.59 10.94
N ASP A 68 -8.78 21.52 10.00
CA ASP A 68 -9.45 22.79 10.25
C ASP A 68 -10.97 22.61 10.50
N ALA A 69 -11.62 21.70 9.79
CA ALA A 69 -13.06 21.48 9.91
C ALA A 69 -13.45 20.53 11.05
N PHE A 70 -12.62 19.54 11.37
CA PHE A 70 -12.96 18.45 12.30
C PHE A 70 -11.94 18.27 13.43
N GLY A 71 -10.91 19.12 13.54
CA GLY A 71 -9.84 18.97 14.52
C GLY A 71 -10.32 18.84 15.96
N GLU A 72 -11.25 19.69 16.39
CA GLU A 72 -11.84 19.62 17.74
C GLU A 72 -12.58 18.31 18.00
N VAL A 73 -13.30 17.80 16.98
CA VAL A 73 -14.02 16.52 17.07
C VAL A 73 -13.03 15.36 17.08
N LEU A 74 -11.98 15.38 16.25
CA LEU A 74 -10.94 14.34 16.23
C LEU A 74 -10.09 14.32 17.49
N GLN A 75 -9.90 15.47 18.14
CA GLN A 75 -9.18 15.57 19.41
C GLN A 75 -10.08 15.32 20.63
N SER A 76 -11.34 14.93 20.43
CA SER A 76 -12.27 14.66 21.52
C SER A 76 -12.05 13.28 22.14
N ARG A 77 -12.37 13.13 23.42
CA ARG A 77 -12.34 11.83 24.11
C ARG A 77 -13.11 10.73 23.37
N PRO A 78 -14.33 10.96 22.81
CA PRO A 78 -15.02 9.98 21.97
C PRO A 78 -14.25 9.54 20.73
N ALA A 79 -13.53 10.45 20.06
CA ALA A 79 -12.74 10.10 18.88
C ALA A 79 -11.57 9.17 19.22
N TYR A 80 -10.88 9.43 20.34
CA TYR A 80 -9.84 8.51 20.83
C TYR A 80 -10.39 7.16 21.29
N VAL A 81 -11.61 7.11 21.86
CA VAL A 81 -12.28 5.84 22.15
C VAL A 81 -12.63 5.09 20.86
N ALA A 82 -13.12 5.79 19.84
CA ALA A 82 -13.38 5.19 18.53
C ALA A 82 -12.09 4.68 17.86
N GLN A 83 -10.99 5.43 17.97
CA GLN A 83 -9.66 5.03 17.51
C GLN A 83 -9.17 3.77 18.23
N LEU A 84 -9.37 3.69 19.56
CA LEU A 84 -9.03 2.50 20.35
C LEU A 84 -9.82 1.27 19.87
N VAL A 85 -11.14 1.42 19.67
CA VAL A 85 -12.00 0.36 19.15
C VAL A 85 -11.55 -0.07 17.75
N ALA A 86 -11.23 0.88 16.87
CA ALA A 86 -10.70 0.59 15.54
C ALA A 86 -9.37 -0.16 15.60
N GLY A 87 -8.44 0.26 16.46
CA GLY A 87 -7.17 -0.42 16.68
C GLY A 87 -7.35 -1.87 17.14
N VAL A 88 -8.25 -2.12 18.11
CA VAL A 88 -8.60 -3.48 18.56
C VAL A 88 -9.23 -4.29 17.42
N ALA A 89 -10.13 -3.69 16.63
CA ALA A 89 -10.75 -4.35 15.50
C ALA A 89 -9.71 -4.78 14.44
N LEU A 90 -8.69 -3.94 14.18
CA LEU A 90 -7.58 -4.29 13.30
C LEU A 90 -6.75 -5.45 13.85
N ILE A 91 -6.50 -5.51 15.16
CA ILE A 91 -5.84 -6.67 15.79
C ILE A 91 -6.67 -7.94 15.62
N VAL A 92 -7.98 -7.88 15.80
CA VAL A 92 -8.85 -9.05 15.57
C VAL A 92 -8.83 -9.45 14.10
N LEU A 93 -8.82 -8.47 13.18
CA LEU A 93 -8.75 -8.71 11.75
C LEU A 93 -7.41 -9.34 11.33
N SER A 94 -6.28 -8.93 11.93
CA SER A 94 -4.96 -9.48 11.60
C SER A 94 -4.93 -10.99 11.83
N TYR A 95 -5.43 -11.48 12.97
CA TYR A 95 -5.54 -12.92 13.23
C TYR A 95 -6.41 -13.64 12.19
N ARG A 96 -7.46 -13.00 11.66
CA ARG A 96 -8.29 -13.61 10.60
C ARG A 96 -7.56 -13.67 9.26
N LEU A 97 -6.63 -12.75 9.00
CA LEU A 97 -5.80 -12.73 7.79
C LEU A 97 -4.61 -13.71 7.90
N ASP A 98 -4.14 -14.01 9.12
CA ASP A 98 -3.01 -14.92 9.36
C ASP A 98 -3.27 -16.32 8.75
N PRO A 99 -2.44 -16.76 7.79
CA PRO A 99 -2.58 -18.06 7.14
C PRO A 99 -2.40 -19.24 8.12
N LYS A 100 -1.54 -19.13 9.14
CA LYS A 100 -1.33 -20.17 10.16
C LYS A 100 -2.55 -20.32 11.06
N TRP A 101 -3.15 -19.19 11.46
CA TRP A 101 -4.37 -19.18 12.27
C TRP A 101 -5.54 -19.83 11.52
N ARG A 102 -5.68 -19.53 10.23
CA ARG A 102 -6.73 -20.12 9.39
C ARG A 102 -6.54 -21.60 9.11
N ALA A 103 -5.31 -22.04 8.86
CA ALA A 103 -4.98 -23.46 8.69
C ALA A 103 -5.36 -24.28 9.93
N LYS A 104 -5.04 -23.78 11.14
CA LYS A 104 -5.45 -24.42 12.41
C LYS A 104 -6.96 -24.53 12.61
N ARG A 105 -7.76 -23.69 11.94
CA ARG A 105 -9.23 -23.68 12.00
C ARG A 105 -9.90 -24.31 10.78
N GLY A 106 -9.14 -24.98 9.92
CA GLY A 106 -9.67 -25.63 8.71
C GLY A 106 -10.27 -24.66 7.69
N LYS A 107 -9.92 -23.36 7.74
CA LYS A 107 -10.46 -22.36 6.81
C LYS A 107 -9.64 -22.32 5.51
N PRO A 108 -10.28 -22.15 4.34
CA PRO A 108 -9.57 -22.08 3.06
C PRO A 108 -8.66 -20.85 3.00
N GLU A 109 -7.55 -20.96 2.28
CA GLU A 109 -6.66 -19.83 1.99
C GLU A 109 -7.39 -18.76 1.15
N LEU A 110 -7.11 -17.48 1.43
CA LEU A 110 -7.60 -16.37 0.59
C LEU A 110 -6.75 -16.37 -0.67
N LYS A 111 -7.25 -17.01 -1.72
CA LYS A 111 -6.62 -16.98 -3.04
C LYS A 111 -7.24 -15.83 -3.84
N LEU A 112 -6.52 -14.71 -3.95
CA LEU A 112 -6.83 -13.74 -5.00
C LEU A 112 -6.40 -14.36 -6.33
N GLN A 113 -7.35 -14.69 -7.19
CA GLN A 113 -7.10 -15.05 -8.59
C GLN A 113 -7.58 -13.88 -9.46
N PRO A 114 -6.67 -12.96 -9.86
CA PRO A 114 -7.04 -11.85 -10.73
C PRO A 114 -7.63 -12.40 -12.03
N ARG A 115 -8.88 -12.01 -12.34
CA ARG A 115 -9.53 -12.38 -13.61
C ARG A 115 -8.96 -11.54 -14.73
N VAL A 116 -8.16 -12.15 -15.60
CA VAL A 116 -7.60 -11.47 -16.77
C VAL A 116 -8.73 -11.16 -17.76
N GLY A 117 -8.90 -9.87 -18.11
CA GLY A 117 -10.01 -9.41 -18.95
C GLY A 117 -9.64 -8.27 -19.91
N GLY A 118 -10.66 -7.57 -20.40
CA GLY A 118 -10.51 -6.38 -21.25
C GLY A 118 -9.98 -5.16 -20.48
N PRO A 119 -9.79 -4.01 -21.14
CA PRO A 119 -9.21 -2.80 -20.53
C PRO A 119 -9.98 -2.32 -19.30
N ALA A 120 -11.32 -2.33 -19.38
CA ALA A 120 -12.19 -2.00 -18.25
C ALA A 120 -11.97 -2.95 -17.05
N THR A 121 -11.76 -4.25 -17.29
CA THR A 121 -11.43 -5.21 -16.23
C THR A 121 -10.08 -4.90 -15.59
N MET A 122 -9.08 -4.49 -16.38
CA MET A 122 -7.76 -4.12 -15.86
C MET A 122 -7.81 -2.84 -15.02
N VAL A 123 -8.61 -1.85 -15.43
CA VAL A 123 -8.86 -0.63 -14.64
C VAL A 123 -9.54 -0.99 -13.32
N MET A 124 -10.62 -1.78 -13.37
CA MET A 124 -11.34 -2.22 -12.16
C MET A 124 -10.43 -3.03 -11.22
N LEU A 125 -9.60 -3.93 -11.76
CA LEU A 125 -8.60 -4.66 -10.99
C LEU A 125 -7.58 -3.73 -10.34
N GLY A 126 -7.05 -2.75 -11.08
CA GLY A 126 -6.12 -1.76 -10.55
C GLY A 126 -6.73 -0.93 -9.43
N LEU A 127 -7.96 -0.44 -9.62
CA LEU A 127 -8.68 0.34 -8.60
C LEU A 127 -8.99 -0.49 -7.35
N THR A 128 -9.51 -1.70 -7.51
CA THR A 128 -9.83 -2.57 -6.37
C THR A 128 -8.58 -3.00 -5.61
N ALA A 129 -7.50 -3.32 -6.32
CA ALA A 129 -6.20 -3.59 -5.72
C ALA A 129 -5.68 -2.39 -4.92
N ALA A 130 -5.68 -1.20 -5.54
CA ALA A 130 -5.18 0.00 -4.90
C ALA A 130 -6.00 0.37 -3.66
N VAL A 131 -7.34 0.29 -3.72
CA VAL A 131 -8.20 0.50 -2.55
C VAL A 131 -7.89 -0.49 -1.42
N LEU A 132 -7.65 -1.77 -1.75
CA LEU A 132 -7.31 -2.78 -0.75
C LEU A 132 -5.95 -2.52 -0.10
N GLU A 133 -5.01 -2.00 -0.88
CA GLU A 133 -3.66 -1.70 -0.43
C GLU A 133 -3.56 -0.43 0.40
N VAL A 134 -4.35 0.61 0.12
CA VAL A 134 -4.37 1.89 0.87
C VAL A 134 -4.45 1.65 2.39
N ALA A 135 -5.20 0.63 2.83
CA ALA A 135 -5.33 0.27 4.25
C ALA A 135 -4.04 -0.32 4.88
N THR A 136 -3.10 -0.78 4.06
CA THR A 136 -1.83 -1.44 4.47
C THR A 136 -0.59 -0.62 4.13
N MET A 137 -0.77 0.58 3.59
CA MET A 137 0.27 1.45 3.05
C MET A 137 0.94 2.34 4.10
N VAL A 138 1.44 1.72 5.17
CA VAL A 138 2.18 2.44 6.21
C VAL A 138 3.33 3.29 5.64
N PRO A 139 4.15 2.81 4.68
CA PRO A 139 5.24 3.61 4.13
C PRO A 139 4.77 4.84 3.35
N TYR A 140 3.70 4.70 2.56
CA TYR A 140 3.13 5.79 1.78
C TYR A 140 2.52 6.86 2.69
N LEU A 141 1.73 6.46 3.68
CA LEU A 141 1.13 7.38 4.65
C LEU A 141 2.20 8.09 5.49
N ALA A 142 3.29 7.40 5.86
CA ALA A 142 4.44 8.02 6.51
C ALA A 142 5.13 9.06 5.61
N ALA A 143 5.26 8.79 4.30
CA ALA A 143 5.81 9.74 3.35
C ALA A 143 4.94 11.00 3.22
N ILE A 144 3.62 10.84 3.15
CA ILE A 144 2.66 11.96 3.20
C ILE A 144 2.84 12.75 4.51
N GLY A 145 2.88 12.06 5.66
CA GLY A 145 3.13 12.68 6.96
C GLY A 145 4.41 13.52 6.98
N LEU A 146 5.53 12.97 6.52
CA LEU A 146 6.80 13.71 6.41
C LEU A 146 6.70 14.93 5.48
N MET A 147 6.02 14.80 4.33
CA MET A 147 5.83 15.92 3.40
C MET A 147 4.95 17.03 3.99
N THR A 148 3.86 16.66 4.67
CA THR A 148 2.94 17.61 5.32
C THR A 148 3.60 18.37 6.48
N THR A 149 4.39 17.71 7.32
CA THR A 149 5.05 18.34 8.48
C THR A 149 6.28 19.18 8.10
N SER A 150 6.78 19.02 6.87
CA SER A 150 7.97 19.74 6.38
C SER A 150 7.67 21.11 5.77
N GLY A 151 6.41 21.57 5.80
CA GLY A 151 6.03 22.90 5.30
C GLY A 151 6.29 23.10 3.81
N LEU A 152 6.24 22.02 3.01
CA LEU A 152 6.54 22.07 1.59
C LEU A 152 5.43 22.80 0.82
N VAL A 153 5.82 23.71 -0.07
CA VAL A 153 4.88 24.31 -1.03
C VAL A 153 4.48 23.29 -2.11
N ALA A 154 3.36 23.52 -2.80
CA ALA A 154 2.86 22.63 -3.87
C ALA A 154 3.91 22.32 -4.94
N ALA A 155 4.71 23.30 -5.33
CA ALA A 155 5.80 23.13 -6.29
C ALA A 155 6.90 22.14 -5.83
N GLN A 156 6.99 21.83 -4.53
CA GLN A 156 7.97 20.90 -3.98
C GLN A 156 7.37 19.53 -3.70
N TRP A 157 6.22 19.46 -3.03
CA TRP A 157 5.65 18.15 -2.67
C TRP A 157 5.01 17.44 -3.86
N LEU A 158 4.43 18.17 -4.82
CA LEU A 158 3.77 17.56 -5.98
C LEU A 158 4.75 16.74 -6.85
N PRO A 159 5.93 17.26 -7.26
CA PRO A 159 6.92 16.47 -7.98
C PRO A 159 7.56 15.39 -7.09
N ALA A 160 7.73 15.64 -5.79
CA ALA A 160 8.25 14.61 -4.87
C ALA A 160 7.30 13.41 -4.77
N LEU A 161 5.99 13.67 -4.70
CA LEU A 161 4.95 12.64 -4.68
C LEU A 161 4.89 11.87 -6.00
N ALA A 162 5.02 12.56 -7.13
CA ALA A 162 5.12 11.92 -8.45
C ALA A 162 6.35 11.01 -8.52
N ALA A 163 7.52 11.51 -8.10
CA ALA A 163 8.75 10.74 -8.05
C ALA A 163 8.63 9.51 -7.12
N TYR A 164 8.04 9.67 -5.94
CA TYR A 164 7.74 8.57 -5.01
C TYR A 164 6.90 7.49 -5.70
N THR A 165 5.82 7.90 -6.38
CA THR A 165 4.90 6.98 -7.07
C THR A 165 5.59 6.26 -8.24
N LEU A 166 6.53 6.91 -8.92
CA LEU A 166 7.33 6.30 -9.99
C LEU A 166 8.35 5.29 -9.43
N VAL A 167 9.02 5.62 -8.32
CA VAL A 167 9.93 4.69 -7.64
C VAL A 167 9.18 3.44 -7.17
N MET A 168 7.96 3.61 -6.66
CA MET A 168 7.09 2.52 -6.22
C MET A 168 6.81 1.49 -7.35
N ILE A 169 6.59 1.93 -8.59
CA ILE A 169 6.35 1.02 -9.73
C ILE A 169 7.63 0.56 -10.44
N LEU A 170 8.79 1.08 -10.04
CA LEU A 170 10.05 0.79 -10.71
C LEU A 170 10.39 -0.72 -10.75
N PRO A 171 10.22 -1.51 -9.67
CA PRO A 171 10.61 -2.92 -9.68
C PRO A 171 9.85 -3.74 -10.72
N ILE A 172 8.55 -3.46 -10.91
CA ILE A 172 7.78 -4.18 -11.92
C ILE A 172 8.14 -3.75 -13.34
N LEU A 173 8.45 -2.48 -13.58
CA LEU A 173 8.99 -2.01 -14.87
C LEU A 173 10.31 -2.71 -15.20
N VAL A 174 11.19 -2.89 -14.20
CA VAL A 174 12.44 -3.66 -14.35
C VAL A 174 12.16 -5.12 -14.70
N ILE A 175 11.21 -5.78 -14.02
CA ILE A 175 10.83 -7.17 -14.33
C ILE A 175 10.30 -7.30 -15.76
N ILE A 176 9.46 -6.35 -16.21
CA ILE A 176 8.93 -6.31 -17.57
C ILE A 176 10.06 -6.17 -18.59
N GLY A 177 10.99 -5.24 -18.35
CA GLY A 177 12.16 -5.03 -19.22
C GLY A 177 13.07 -6.26 -19.30
N LEU A 178 13.35 -6.89 -18.15
CA LEU A 178 14.15 -8.12 -18.09
C LEU A 178 13.47 -9.28 -18.83
N ARG A 179 12.15 -9.45 -18.68
CA ARG A 179 11.38 -10.47 -19.41
C ARG A 179 11.38 -10.20 -20.92
N ALA A 180 11.28 -8.93 -21.33
CA ALA A 180 11.37 -8.55 -22.74
C ALA A 180 12.74 -8.86 -23.35
N ALA A 181 13.83 -8.65 -22.60
CA ALA A 181 15.19 -8.89 -23.06
C ALA A 181 15.60 -10.38 -23.08
N ALA A 182 15.22 -11.15 -22.04
CA ALA A 182 15.69 -12.52 -21.86
C ALA A 182 14.64 -13.61 -22.13
N GLY A 183 13.41 -13.22 -22.47
CA GLY A 183 12.36 -14.12 -22.94
C GLY A 183 11.95 -15.20 -21.92
N GLU A 184 11.69 -16.42 -22.40
CA GLU A 184 11.15 -17.53 -21.60
C GLU A 184 12.16 -18.06 -20.57
N ARG A 185 13.44 -17.66 -20.67
CA ARG A 185 14.48 -18.05 -19.72
C ARG A 185 14.20 -17.52 -18.31
N LEU A 186 13.43 -16.43 -18.19
CA LEU A 186 13.04 -15.87 -16.88
C LEU A 186 11.74 -16.47 -16.31
N GLU A 187 10.90 -17.13 -17.12
CA GLU A 187 9.63 -17.71 -16.69
C GLU A 187 9.75 -18.56 -15.41
N PRO A 188 10.68 -19.55 -15.32
CA PRO A 188 10.79 -20.40 -14.12
C PRO A 188 11.27 -19.63 -12.88
N ARG A 189 12.05 -18.55 -13.05
CA ARG A 189 12.51 -17.70 -11.94
C ARG A 189 11.39 -16.80 -11.43
N LEU A 190 10.65 -16.18 -12.34
CA LEU A 190 9.50 -15.34 -12.03
C LEU A 190 8.39 -16.14 -11.36
N GLU A 191 8.18 -17.39 -11.77
CA GLU A 191 7.18 -18.27 -11.17
C GLU A 191 7.60 -18.78 -9.78
N ARG A 192 8.91 -18.99 -9.55
CA ARG A 192 9.46 -19.22 -8.20
C ARG A 192 9.26 -17.99 -7.30
N LEU A 193 9.53 -16.80 -7.82
CA LEU A 193 9.31 -15.53 -7.11
C LEU A 193 7.83 -15.35 -6.76
N ARG A 194 6.91 -15.57 -7.70
CA ARG A 194 5.46 -15.50 -7.47
C ARG A 194 5.01 -16.47 -6.37
N ARG A 195 5.47 -17.72 -6.40
CA ARG A 195 5.15 -18.71 -5.35
C ARG A 195 5.72 -18.32 -3.99
N TRP A 196 6.92 -17.78 -3.97
CA TRP A 196 7.53 -17.30 -2.73
C TRP A 196 6.76 -16.08 -2.17
N LEU A 197 6.44 -15.09 -3.00
CA LEU A 197 5.69 -13.90 -2.61
C LEU A 197 4.29 -14.25 -2.09
N SER A 198 3.55 -15.10 -2.82
CA SER A 198 2.20 -15.52 -2.40
C SER A 198 2.19 -16.29 -1.08
N LYS A 199 3.25 -17.06 -0.78
CA LYS A 199 3.37 -17.77 0.51
C LYS A 199 3.65 -16.83 1.68
N HIS A 200 4.39 -15.74 1.47
CA HIS A 200 4.80 -14.83 2.55
C HIS A 200 3.89 -13.61 2.71
N SER A 201 3.12 -13.23 1.68
CA SER A 201 2.31 -12.01 1.68
C SER A 201 1.15 -12.03 2.65
N ALA A 202 0.45 -13.16 2.80
CA ALA A 202 -0.65 -13.27 3.75
C ALA A 202 -0.17 -13.08 5.20
N SER A 203 1.03 -13.58 5.51
CA SER A 203 1.67 -13.36 6.81
C SER A 203 2.12 -11.91 6.98
N ALA A 204 2.69 -11.29 5.93
CA ALA A 204 3.15 -9.91 5.98
C ALA A 204 1.99 -8.90 6.12
N ALA A 205 0.89 -9.09 5.37
CA ALA A 205 -0.31 -8.27 5.47
C ALA A 205 -0.96 -8.37 6.86
N SER A 206 -1.03 -9.59 7.41
CA SER A 206 -1.47 -9.79 8.81
C SER A 206 -0.60 -9.00 9.79
N TRP A 207 0.72 -9.08 9.65
CA TRP A 207 1.65 -8.34 10.52
C TRP A 207 1.54 -6.83 10.37
N ALA A 208 1.41 -6.31 9.14
CA ALA A 208 1.22 -4.88 8.90
C ALA A 208 -0.06 -4.36 9.57
N VAL A 209 -1.19 -5.06 9.37
CA VAL A 209 -2.47 -4.74 10.02
C VAL A 209 -2.35 -4.80 11.54
N ALA A 210 -1.61 -5.77 12.08
CA ALA A 210 -1.35 -5.86 13.51
C ALA A 210 -0.53 -4.67 14.04
N ILE A 211 0.53 -4.27 13.33
CA ILE A 211 1.37 -3.12 13.71
C ILE A 211 0.53 -1.84 13.74
N VAL A 212 -0.27 -1.59 12.68
CA VAL A 212 -1.18 -0.43 12.64
C VAL A 212 -2.16 -0.45 13.81
N GLY A 213 -2.76 -1.61 14.08
CA GLY A 213 -3.66 -1.78 15.24
C GLY A 213 -2.98 -1.44 16.57
N ILE A 214 -1.74 -1.92 16.79
CA ILE A 214 -0.96 -1.62 18.00
C ILE A 214 -0.65 -0.12 18.10
N LEU A 215 -0.24 0.52 17.00
CA LEU A 215 0.08 1.95 16.99
C LEU A 215 -1.15 2.81 17.33
N LEU A 216 -2.32 2.49 16.76
CA LEU A 216 -3.56 3.21 17.07
C LEU A 216 -3.99 3.02 18.53
N ILE A 217 -3.87 1.79 19.06
CA ILE A 217 -4.17 1.50 20.47
C ILE A 217 -3.22 2.28 21.37
N ARG A 218 -1.91 2.25 21.08
CA ARG A 218 -0.90 2.94 21.88
C ARG A 218 -1.20 4.44 21.96
N ASP A 219 -1.44 5.07 20.82
CA ASP A 219 -1.72 6.50 20.72
C ASP A 219 -2.99 6.89 21.50
N ALA A 220 -4.07 6.13 21.32
CA ALA A 220 -5.32 6.35 22.05
C ALA A 220 -5.18 6.15 23.57
N VAL A 221 -4.47 5.10 24.00
CA VAL A 221 -4.18 4.85 25.42
C VAL A 221 -3.33 6.00 25.98
N THR A 222 -2.27 6.41 25.30
CA THR A 222 -1.44 7.51 25.80
C THR A 222 -2.26 8.78 26.01
N TYR A 223 -3.15 9.13 25.08
CA TYR A 223 -4.03 10.29 25.24
C TYR A 223 -5.03 10.12 26.39
N LEU A 224 -5.76 9.00 26.44
CA LEU A 224 -6.85 8.78 27.40
C LEU A 224 -6.37 8.68 28.86
N PHE A 225 -5.13 8.23 29.08
CA PHE A 225 -4.56 8.04 30.43
C PHE A 225 -3.57 9.14 30.85
N SER A 226 -3.20 10.08 29.97
CA SER A 226 -2.32 11.21 30.31
C SER A 226 -3.06 12.49 30.68
N GLN A 227 -4.39 12.54 30.52
CA GLN A 227 -5.18 13.68 31.00
C GLN A 227 -5.36 13.60 32.52
N PRO A 228 -4.99 14.65 33.28
CA PRO A 228 -5.41 14.77 34.67
C PRO A 228 -6.94 14.83 34.70
N THR A 229 -7.57 14.04 35.57
CA THR A 229 -9.00 14.09 35.87
C THR A 229 -9.42 15.45 36.40
#